data_AF-A0A0G1CLU4-F1
#
_entry.id   AF-A0A0G1CLU4-F1
#
_cell.length_a   1.000
_cell.length_b   1.000
_cell.length_c   1.000
_cell.angle_alpha   90.00
_cell.angle_beta   90.00
_cell.angle_gamma   90.00
#
_symmetry.space_group_name_H-M   'P 1'
#
loop_
_entity.id
_entity.type
_entity.pdbx_description
1 polymer ?
#
loop_
_entity_poly.entity_id
_entity_poly.type
_entity_poly.pdbx_seq_one_letter_code
_entity_poly.pdbx_strand_id
1 'polypeptide(L)'
;MTALNQKLLAQVSSPLGKIGEGPGFGPFSINQVAPTGTGTEALVALTKIISTLIGVITISAGLYFIFQFLIGGFGWLSASGDKSRLTQAQDRLTHAVVGLIVVVATYGLMAVVGNLLGLDLLLVHPETIVNSLILKGATK
;
A
#
# COMPACT_ATOMS: atom_id res chain seq x y z
N MET A 1 2.98 -23.65 -45.46
CA MET A 1 2.40 -24.61 -44.49
C MET A 1 3.54 -25.58 -44.18
N THR A 2 4.19 -25.69 -43.02
CA THR A 2 3.80 -25.50 -41.62
C THR A 2 5.09 -25.64 -40.80
N ALA A 3 5.61 -24.57 -40.18
CA ALA A 3 6.72 -24.70 -39.20
C ALA A 3 6.81 -23.52 -38.22
N LEU A 4 5.73 -22.77 -38.00
CA LEU A 4 5.70 -21.61 -37.10
C LEU A 4 4.65 -21.81 -36.00
N ASN A 5 4.61 -22.97 -35.35
CA ASN A 5 3.79 -23.14 -34.15
C ASN A 5 4.24 -24.29 -33.23
N GLN A 6 5.51 -24.33 -32.84
CA GLN A 6 5.91 -25.21 -31.74
C GLN A 6 6.89 -24.57 -30.74
N LYS A 7 7.26 -23.31 -30.95
CA LYS A 7 7.96 -22.49 -29.96
C LYS A 7 7.02 -21.66 -29.07
N LEU A 8 5.70 -21.88 -29.16
CA LEU A 8 4.73 -20.95 -28.57
C LEU A 8 4.33 -21.21 -27.11
N LEU A 9 4.64 -22.34 -26.46
CA LEU A 9 4.12 -22.58 -25.09
C LEU A 9 5.09 -23.23 -24.10
N ALA A 10 6.27 -23.69 -24.53
CA ALA A 10 7.22 -24.38 -23.64
C ALA A 10 8.40 -23.51 -23.16
N GLN A 11 8.63 -22.33 -23.76
CA GLN A 11 9.70 -21.40 -23.37
C GLN A 11 9.18 -20.18 -22.56
N VAL A 12 7.89 -20.17 -22.22
CA VAL A 12 7.41 -19.49 -21.01
C VAL A 12 7.56 -20.49 -19.85
N SER A 13 8.78 -20.98 -19.67
CA SER A 13 9.26 -21.18 -18.31
C SER A 13 9.29 -19.80 -17.68
N SER A 14 8.14 -19.32 -17.20
CA SER A 14 8.15 -18.53 -15.98
C SER A 14 8.64 -19.53 -14.94
N PRO A 15 9.94 -19.54 -14.61
CA PRO A 15 10.46 -20.48 -13.64
C PRO A 15 9.53 -20.38 -12.43
N LEU A 16 9.02 -21.52 -11.96
CA LEU A 16 8.37 -21.58 -10.66
C LEU A 16 9.36 -20.91 -9.71
N GLY A 17 9.01 -19.71 -9.26
CA GLY A 17 9.95 -18.81 -8.59
C GLY A 17 10.55 -19.57 -7.41
N LYS A 18 11.88 -19.67 -7.39
CA LYS A 18 12.56 -20.22 -6.22
C LYS A 18 12.21 -19.35 -5.02
N ILE A 19 11.87 -19.98 -3.90
CA ILE A 19 11.70 -19.30 -2.61
C ILE A 19 12.98 -18.52 -2.31
N GLY A 20 12.90 -17.19 -2.46
CA GLY A 20 14.00 -16.26 -2.18
C GLY A 20 14.62 -15.54 -3.38
N GLU A 21 14.43 -15.97 -4.64
CA GLU A 21 15.19 -15.41 -5.78
C GLU A 21 14.33 -14.93 -6.98
N GLY A 22 13.03 -14.71 -6.79
CA GLY A 22 12.15 -14.21 -7.85
C GLY A 22 10.87 -13.57 -7.30
N PRO A 23 9.99 -13.04 -8.19
CA PRO A 23 8.77 -12.29 -7.85
C PRO A 23 7.66 -13.10 -7.14
N GLY A 24 8.02 -14.15 -6.39
CA GLY A 24 7.13 -14.91 -5.51
C GLY A 24 6.80 -14.16 -4.22
N PHE A 25 5.55 -14.29 -3.76
CA PHE A 25 4.81 -13.49 -2.74
C PHE A 25 4.18 -12.18 -3.23
N GLY A 26 4.19 -11.92 -4.53
CA GLY A 26 3.50 -10.76 -5.09
C GLY A 26 4.02 -9.43 -4.52
N PRO A 27 3.18 -8.40 -4.37
CA PRO A 27 3.59 -7.08 -3.90
C PRO A 27 4.31 -7.06 -2.54
N PHE A 28 4.15 -8.12 -1.74
CA PHE A 28 4.72 -8.25 -0.39
C PHE A 28 6.10 -8.92 -0.36
N SER A 29 6.66 -9.28 -1.53
CA SER A 29 7.95 -9.98 -1.63
C SER A 29 9.14 -9.06 -1.30
N ILE A 30 9.94 -9.41 -0.30
CA ILE A 30 11.12 -8.61 0.10
C ILE A 30 12.25 -8.59 -0.95
N ASN A 31 12.23 -9.49 -1.94
CA ASN A 31 13.31 -9.68 -2.92
C ASN A 31 12.95 -9.20 -4.36
N GLN A 32 11.89 -8.41 -4.53
CA GLN A 32 11.53 -7.83 -5.85
C GLN A 32 12.34 -6.57 -6.16
N VAL A 33 13.64 -6.65 -6.01
CA VAL A 33 14.61 -5.69 -6.52
C VAL A 33 15.68 -6.56 -7.14
N ALA A 34 15.84 -6.47 -8.47
CA ALA A 34 16.91 -7.19 -9.14
C ALA A 34 18.24 -6.79 -8.47
N PRO A 35 19.08 -7.74 -8.02
CA PRO A 35 20.35 -7.44 -7.40
C PRO A 35 21.27 -6.86 -8.49
N THR A 36 21.30 -5.55 -8.59
CA THR A 36 22.21 -4.73 -9.37
C THR A 36 23.10 -3.97 -8.39
N GLY A 37 24.01 -4.70 -7.72
CA GLY A 37 24.85 -4.34 -6.56
C GLY A 37 25.29 -2.88 -6.40
N THR A 38 24.35 -1.99 -6.10
CA THR A 38 24.53 -0.56 -5.92
C THR A 38 23.86 -0.15 -4.61
N GLY A 39 24.44 0.78 -3.86
CA GLY A 39 23.92 1.20 -2.53
C GLY A 39 22.45 1.66 -2.51
N THR A 40 21.87 1.92 -3.69
CA THR A 40 20.44 2.15 -3.93
C THR A 40 19.56 0.97 -3.51
N GLU A 41 20.06 -0.26 -3.50
CA GLU A 41 19.29 -1.46 -3.15
C GLU A 41 18.82 -1.49 -1.70
N ALA A 42 19.66 -1.03 -0.77
CA ALA A 42 19.30 -0.97 0.65
C ALA A 42 18.15 0.03 0.87
N LEU A 43 18.16 1.15 0.13
CA LEU A 43 17.10 2.15 0.18
C LEU A 43 15.80 1.62 -0.44
N VAL A 44 15.87 0.91 -1.58
CA VAL A 44 14.68 0.33 -2.23
C VAL A 44 14.08 -0.80 -1.38
N ALA A 45 14.92 -1.67 -0.79
CA ALA A 45 14.47 -2.71 0.12
C ALA A 45 13.82 -2.12 1.38
N LEU A 46 14.44 -1.10 1.99
CA LEU A 46 13.85 -0.39 3.13
C LEU A 46 12.51 0.25 2.76
N THR A 47 12.44 0.93 1.62
CA THR A 47 11.21 1.55 1.11
C THR A 47 10.11 0.50 0.91
N LYS A 48 10.45 -0.68 0.38
CA LYS A 48 9.49 -1.77 0.18
C LYS A 48 8.99 -2.37 1.49
N ILE A 49 9.87 -2.54 2.48
CA ILE A 49 9.50 -3.02 3.82
C ILE A 49 8.53 -2.02 4.47
N ILE A 50 8.87 -0.74 4.44
CA ILE A 50 8.03 0.33 5.01
C ILE A 50 6.68 0.41 4.28
N SER A 51 6.68 0.36 2.95
CA SER A 51 5.45 0.37 2.15
C SER A 51 4.53 -0.82 2.48
N THR A 52 5.10 -2.03 2.59
CA THR A 52 4.36 -3.24 2.97
C THR A 52 3.80 -3.13 4.38
N LEU A 53 4.61 -2.64 5.33
CA LEU A 53 4.21 -2.46 6.72
C LEU A 53 3.04 -1.47 6.84
N ILE A 54 3.14 -0.32 6.17
CA ILE A 54 2.07 0.69 6.15
C ILE A 54 0.79 0.11 5.52
N GLY A 55 0.91 -0.64 4.43
CA GLY A 55 -0.24 -1.30 3.81
C GLY A 55 -0.96 -2.26 4.75
N VAL A 56 -0.22 -3.12 5.46
CA VAL A 56 -0.77 -4.07 6.43
C VAL A 56 -1.40 -3.35 7.64
N ILE A 57 -0.73 -2.34 8.18
CA ILE A 57 -1.26 -1.53 9.29
C ILE A 57 -2.54 -0.80 8.87
N THR A 58 -2.60 -0.27 7.64
CA THR A 58 -3.79 0.46 7.16
C THR A 58 -5.01 -0.44 7.05
N ILE A 59 -4.85 -1.64 6.48
CA ILE A 59 -5.94 -2.62 6.34
C ILE A 59 -6.41 -3.08 7.73
N SER A 60 -5.47 -3.42 8.61
CA SER A 60 -5.82 -3.86 9.98
C SER A 60 -6.46 -2.74 10.81
N ALA A 61 -6.00 -1.49 10.67
CA ALA A 61 -6.59 -0.33 11.33
C ALA A 61 -8.03 -0.06 10.86
N GLY A 62 -8.29 -0.14 9.55
CA GLY A 62 -9.65 0.02 9.01
C GLY A 62 -10.60 -1.05 9.52
N LEU A 63 -10.14 -2.31 9.60
CA LEU A 63 -10.95 -3.39 10.16
C LEU A 63 -11.21 -3.17 11.66
N TYR A 64 -10.18 -2.83 12.42
CA TYR A 64 -10.29 -2.55 13.86
C TYR A 64 -11.25 -1.39 14.15
N PHE A 65 -11.20 -0.32 13.35
CA PHE A 65 -12.11 0.81 13.44
C PHE A 65 -13.58 0.40 13.35
N ILE A 66 -13.93 -0.47 12.39
CA ILE A 66 -15.31 -0.93 12.19
C ILE A 66 -15.81 -1.67 13.44
N PHE A 67 -15.00 -2.59 13.99
CA PHE A 67 -15.37 -3.32 15.21
C PHE A 67 -15.54 -2.38 16.40
N GLN A 68 -14.60 -1.45 16.60
CA GLN A 68 -14.65 -0.53 17.72
C GLN A 68 -15.84 0.44 17.61
N PHE A 69 -16.17 0.89 16.40
CA PHE A 69 -17.31 1.76 16.13
C PHE A 69 -18.64 1.05 16.41
N LEU A 70 -18.80 -0.20 15.97
CA LEU A 70 -19.99 -1.01 16.24
C LEU A 70 -20.20 -1.25 17.74
N ILE A 71 -19.15 -1.67 18.45
CA ILE A 71 -19.21 -1.95 19.89
C ILE A 71 -19.43 -0.66 20.68
N GLY A 72 -18.78 0.44 20.31
CA GLY A 72 -18.96 1.75 20.93
C GLY A 72 -20.38 2.29 20.72
N GLY A 73 -20.90 2.20 19.50
CA GLY A 73 -22.25 2.65 19.14
C GLY A 73 -23.35 1.83 19.84
N PHE A 74 -23.20 0.50 19.87
CA PHE A 74 -24.13 -0.37 20.60
C PHE A 74 -24.04 -0.15 22.12
N GLY A 75 -22.83 0.08 22.63
CA GLY A 75 -22.62 0.46 24.04
C GLY A 75 -23.32 1.78 24.39
N TRP A 76 -23.29 2.77 23.50
CA TRP A 76 -23.94 4.05 23.71
C TRP A 76 -25.47 3.92 23.70
N LEU A 77 -26.02 3.12 22.77
CA LEU A 77 -27.45 2.87 22.67
C LEU A 77 -28.00 2.05 23.86
N SER A 78 -27.22 1.09 24.37
CA SER A 78 -27.60 0.24 25.51
C SER A 78 -27.35 0.88 26.89
N ALA A 79 -26.60 1.98 26.97
CA ALA A 79 -26.29 2.69 28.22
C ALA A 79 -27.46 3.53 28.78
N SER A 80 -28.70 3.26 28.34
CA SER A 80 -29.92 3.98 28.71
C SER A 80 -30.06 4.13 30.23
N GLY A 81 -29.70 5.31 30.75
CA GLY A 81 -29.85 5.70 32.16
C GLY A 81 -28.59 5.64 33.04
N ASP A 82 -27.51 4.96 32.63
CA ASP A 82 -26.26 4.87 33.42
C ASP A 82 -25.17 5.78 32.84
N LYS A 83 -24.86 6.87 33.55
CA LYS A 83 -23.83 7.85 33.15
C LYS A 83 -22.43 7.24 33.00
N SER A 84 -22.08 6.23 33.79
CA SER A 84 -20.76 5.59 33.71
C SER A 84 -20.60 4.82 32.40
N ARG A 85 -21.64 4.07 32.03
CA ARG A 85 -21.66 3.32 30.76
C ARG A 85 -21.74 4.23 29.54
N LEU A 86 -22.49 5.33 29.67
CA LEU A 86 -22.57 6.33 28.61
C LEU A 86 -21.21 7.00 28.34
N THR A 87 -20.49 7.35 29.41
CA THR A 87 -19.15 7.96 29.31
C THR A 87 -18.16 6.99 28.67
N GLN A 88 -18.11 5.73 29.12
CA GLN A 88 -17.22 4.73 28.52
C GLN A 88 -17.52 4.47 27.04
N ALA A 89 -18.80 4.49 26.64
CA ALA A 89 -19.18 4.33 25.25
C ALA A 89 -18.76 5.53 24.39
N GLN A 90 -18.92 6.75 24.91
CA GLN A 90 -18.45 7.99 24.26
C GLN A 90 -16.93 8.02 24.13
N ASP A 91 -16.20 7.60 25.17
CA ASP A 91 -14.74 7.49 25.10
C ASP A 91 -14.33 6.50 24.01
N ARG A 92 -14.94 5.31 23.96
CA ARG A 92 -14.65 4.33 22.90
C ARG A 92 -14.91 4.87 21.51
N LEU A 93 -16.02 5.58 21.31
CA LEU A 93 -16.35 6.21 20.02
C LEU A 93 -15.35 7.31 19.67
N THR A 94 -14.96 8.14 20.63
CA THR A 94 -13.96 9.20 20.42
C THR A 94 -12.62 8.61 20.00
N HIS A 95 -12.15 7.56 20.67
CA HIS A 95 -10.91 6.88 20.28
C HIS A 95 -11.00 6.27 18.88
N ALA A 96 -12.15 5.69 18.50
CA ALA A 96 -12.36 5.19 17.15
C ALA A 96 -12.29 6.32 16.11
N VAL A 97 -12.97 7.44 16.35
CA VAL A 97 -12.98 8.61 15.45
C VAL A 97 -11.58 9.23 15.34
N VAL A 98 -10.85 9.36 16.44
CA VAL A 98 -9.46 9.84 16.42
C VAL A 98 -8.58 8.95 15.56
N GLY A 99 -8.73 7.63 15.65
CA GLY A 99 -8.03 6.68 14.78
C GLY A 99 -8.29 6.93 13.29
N LEU A 100 -9.55 7.19 12.91
CA LEU A 100 -9.92 7.52 11.53
C LEU A 100 -9.30 8.85 11.07
N ILE A 101 -9.38 9.88 11.92
CA ILE A 101 -8.82 11.20 11.63
C ILE A 101 -7.31 11.12 11.40
N VAL A 102 -6.59 10.31 12.19
CA VAL A 102 -5.14 10.12 12.03
C VAL A 102 -4.80 9.53 10.66
N VAL A 103 -5.57 8.55 10.18
CA VAL A 103 -5.36 7.96 8.85
C VAL A 103 -5.56 9.02 7.77
N VAL A 104 -6.66 9.79 7.83
CA VAL A 104 -6.94 10.87 6.87
C VAL A 104 -5.86 11.95 6.91
N ALA A 105 -5.44 12.36 8.11
CA ALA A 105 -4.38 13.35 8.30
C ALA A 105 -3.03 12.87 7.76
N THR A 106 -2.74 11.57 7.86
CA THR A 106 -1.52 10.97 7.30
C THR A 106 -1.48 11.11 5.78
N TYR A 107 -2.58 10.83 5.09
CA TYR A 107 -2.67 11.06 3.64
C TYR A 107 -2.50 12.53 3.26
N GLY A 108 -3.11 13.44 4.03
CA GLY A 108 -2.93 14.89 3.84
C GLY A 108 -1.48 15.33 4.02
N LEU A 109 -0.81 14.85 5.08
CA LEU A 109 0.61 15.10 5.33
C LEU A 109 1.50 14.54 4.22
N MET A 110 1.22 13.33 3.74
CA MET A 110 1.94 12.73 2.61
C MET A 110 1.82 13.56 1.34
N ALA A 111 0.64 14.14 1.06
CA ALA A 111 0.45 15.01 -0.09
C ALA A 111 1.28 16.30 0.02
N VAL A 112 1.33 16.91 1.21
CA VAL A 112 2.14 18.12 1.46
C VAL A 112 3.64 17.81 1.34
N VAL A 113 4.08 16.70 1.92
CA VAL A 113 5.48 16.24 1.84
C VAL A 113 5.86 15.86 0.40
N GLY A 114 4.97 15.20 -0.34
CA GLY A 114 5.18 14.84 -1.75
C GLY A 114 5.32 16.06 -2.66
N ASN A 115 4.55 17.12 -2.40
CA ASN A 115 4.67 18.40 -3.08
C ASN A 115 5.98 19.12 -2.76
N LEU A 116 6.42 19.10 -1.49
CA LEU A 116 7.69 19.71 -1.06
C LEU A 116 8.92 18.98 -1.61
N LEU A 117 8.86 17.66 -1.75
CA LEU A 117 9.97 16.82 -2.24
C LEU A 117 9.97 16.62 -3.77
N GLY A 118 8.99 17.15 -4.50
CA GLY A 118 8.89 17.03 -5.96
C GLY A 118 8.63 15.60 -6.47
N LEU A 119 8.22 14.69 -5.59
CA LEU A 119 7.93 13.28 -5.90
C LEU A 119 6.49 13.03 -6.35
N ASP A 120 5.68 14.09 -6.45
CA ASP A 120 4.26 14.06 -6.78
C ASP A 120 3.96 13.37 -8.13
N LEU A 121 4.89 13.45 -9.09
CA LEU A 121 4.79 12.78 -10.39
C LEU A 121 5.07 11.26 -10.31
N LEU A 122 5.82 10.79 -9.32
CA LEU A 122 6.21 9.38 -9.22
C LEU A 122 5.22 8.52 -8.42
N LEU A 123 4.54 9.10 -7.43
CA LEU A 123 3.57 8.37 -6.60
C LEU A 123 2.15 8.38 -7.16
N VAL A 124 1.75 9.44 -7.87
CA VAL A 124 0.35 9.63 -8.26
C VAL A 124 0.11 9.29 -9.75
N HIS A 125 1.08 9.53 -10.65
CA HIS A 125 0.89 9.29 -12.10
C HIS A 125 2.21 8.93 -12.84
N PRO A 126 2.72 7.68 -12.75
CA PRO A 126 3.92 7.25 -13.49
C PRO A 126 3.73 7.22 -15.03
N GLU A 127 2.49 7.32 -15.51
CA GLU A 127 2.13 7.05 -16.91
C GLU A 127 2.45 8.21 -17.87
N THR A 128 2.57 9.44 -17.36
CA THR A 128 2.91 10.63 -18.16
C THR A 128 4.39 10.72 -18.52
N ILE A 129 5.28 10.13 -17.71
CA ILE A 129 6.72 10.07 -18.01
C ILE A 129 6.98 9.07 -19.15
N VAL A 130 6.30 7.92 -19.15
CA VAL A 130 6.48 6.91 -20.21
C VAL A 130 6.04 7.46 -21.58
N ASN A 131 4.86 8.08 -21.67
CA ASN A 131 4.38 8.64 -22.94
C ASN A 131 5.21 9.85 -23.43
N SER A 132 5.78 10.65 -22.54
CA SER A 132 6.66 11.76 -22.93
C SER A 132 8.10 11.33 -23.29
N LEU A 133 8.58 10.19 -22.79
CA LEU A 133 9.86 9.59 -23.19
C LEU A 133 9.76 8.83 -24.52
N ILE A 134 8.63 8.16 -24.78
CA ILE A 134 8.42 7.44 -26.05
C ILE A 134 8.24 8.42 -27.22
N LEU A 135 7.50 9.52 -27.02
CA LEU A 135 7.26 10.52 -28.06
C LEU A 135 8.47 11.44 -28.30
N LYS A 136 9.28 11.73 -27.28
CA LYS A 136 10.53 12.50 -27.41
C LYS A 136 11.69 11.66 -27.94
N GLY A 137 11.65 10.33 -27.78
CA GLY A 137 12.57 9.38 -28.41
C GLY A 137 12.25 9.09 -29.89
N ALA A 138 11.01 9.27 -30.33
CA ALA A 138 10.58 9.10 -31.73
C ALA A 138 10.74 10.36 -32.61
N THR A 139 11.15 11.49 -32.02
CA THR A 139 11.32 12.79 -32.71
C THR A 139 12.76 13.32 -32.68
N LYS A 140 13.74 12.42 -32.54
CA LYS A 140 15.13 12.67 -32.91
C LYS A 140 15.62 11.64 -33.91
#